data_AF-A0A918BAE4-F1
#
_entry.id   AF-A0A918BAE4-F1
#
_cell.length_a   1.000
_cell.length_b   1.000
_cell.length_c   1.000
_cell.angle_alpha   90.00
_cell.angle_beta   90.00
_cell.angle_gamma   90.00
#
_symmetry.space_group_name_H-M   'P 1'
#
loop_
_entity.id
_entity.type
_entity.pdbx_description
1 polymer ?
#
loop_
_entity_poly.entity_id
_entity_poly.type
_entity_poly.pdbx_seq_one_letter_code
_entity_poly.pdbx_strand_id
1 'polypeptide(L)'
;MTDSDRLTGGDRPTDGDRPYDEHGRVPLGGYALLAGTFVSGVTLFALAARRRGVRLPDRVPPLDLALLGAATFKVSRLLTKDKITSFVRAPFTRRERDDKAGQVTDQPRGTGLQLAIGDLLTCPFCASAWAAGTLVAGYTAAPRATRLVCAGLGAITMADFLQYAYTWTEQHAEK
;
A
#
# COMPACT_ATOMS: atom_id res chain seq x y z
N MET A 1 25.20 22.01 59.57
CA MET A 1 24.02 21.31 60.10
C MET A 1 22.81 22.12 59.67
N THR A 2 22.01 21.77 58.67
CA THR A 2 21.90 20.61 57.75
C THR A 2 20.99 21.14 56.62
N ASP A 3 21.40 20.99 55.36
CA ASP A 3 20.76 20.08 54.40
C ASP A 3 19.25 20.29 54.24
N SER A 4 18.85 20.91 53.12
CA SER A 4 17.55 20.70 52.50
C SER A 4 17.59 21.10 51.02
N ASP A 5 18.59 20.55 50.32
CA ASP A 5 18.53 20.35 48.87
C ASP A 5 17.81 19.01 48.63
N ARG A 6 16.48 19.03 48.53
CA ARG A 6 15.73 17.93 47.89
C ARG A 6 14.28 18.32 47.64
N LEU A 7 13.81 17.85 46.49
CA LEU A 7 12.42 17.77 46.00
C LEU A 7 12.07 18.80 44.92
N THR A 8 12.61 18.56 43.72
CA THR A 8 11.81 18.41 42.48
C THR A 8 12.74 17.95 41.36
N GLY A 9 13.37 16.79 41.57
CA GLY A 9 13.80 15.95 40.45
C GLY A 9 12.52 15.40 39.82
N GLY A 10 11.87 16.18 38.97
CA GLY A 10 10.84 15.67 38.10
C GLY A 10 11.50 14.63 37.20
N ASP A 11 11.10 13.38 37.35
CA ASP A 11 11.42 12.32 36.39
C ASP A 11 11.09 12.85 35.00
N ARG A 12 12.13 13.23 34.24
CA ARG A 12 11.96 13.35 32.79
C ARG A 12 11.67 11.93 32.34
N PRO A 13 10.52 11.66 31.70
CA PRO A 13 10.30 10.35 31.13
C PRO A 13 11.48 10.05 30.21
N THR A 14 12.22 8.98 30.52
CA THR A 14 13.23 8.45 29.62
C THR A 14 12.56 8.17 28.29
N ASP A 15 13.20 8.49 27.17
CA ASP A 15 12.63 8.44 25.82
C ASP A 15 11.99 7.07 25.47
N GLY A 16 12.32 6.01 26.22
CA GLY A 16 11.72 4.68 26.12
C GLY A 16 10.32 4.49 26.75
N ASP A 17 9.83 5.41 27.58
CA ASP A 17 8.50 5.30 28.24
C ASP A 17 7.41 6.12 27.53
N ARG A 18 7.76 6.81 26.43
CA ARG A 18 6.76 7.50 25.63
C ARG A 18 5.89 6.46 24.92
N PRO A 19 4.55 6.50 25.10
CA PRO A 19 3.65 5.67 24.30
C PRO A 19 3.97 5.89 22.82
N TYR A 20 4.11 4.79 22.06
CA TYR A 20 4.43 4.84 20.62
C TYR A 20 3.48 5.77 19.83
N ASP A 21 2.24 5.88 20.29
CA ASP A 21 1.26 6.85 19.83
C ASP A 21 0.59 7.51 21.04
N GLU A 22 0.62 8.84 21.08
CA GLU A 22 -0.01 9.68 22.10
C GLU A 22 -1.52 9.41 22.23
N HIS A 23 -2.16 8.93 21.16
CA HIS A 23 -3.58 8.63 21.13
C HIS A 23 -3.91 7.13 21.25
N GLY A 24 -2.91 6.25 21.34
CA GLY A 24 -3.10 4.79 21.45
C GLY A 24 -3.91 4.16 20.31
N ARG A 25 -3.98 4.81 19.14
CA ARG A 25 -4.77 4.36 17.99
C ARG A 25 -3.98 3.47 17.05
N VAL A 26 -2.64 3.50 17.10
CA VAL A 26 -1.83 2.69 16.18
C VAL A 26 -1.98 1.17 16.48
N PRO A 27 -2.51 0.37 15.54
CA PRO A 27 -2.73 -1.06 15.74
C PRO A 27 -1.45 -1.88 15.51
N LEU A 28 -0.45 -1.72 16.38
CA LEU A 28 0.87 -2.37 16.25
C LEU A 28 0.78 -3.89 16.04
N GLY A 29 -0.09 -4.57 16.77
CA GLY A 29 -0.31 -6.01 16.61
C GLY A 29 -0.90 -6.38 15.24
N GLY A 30 -1.78 -5.54 14.71
CA GLY A 30 -2.34 -5.72 13.37
C GLY A 30 -1.29 -5.52 12.28
N TYR A 31 -0.42 -4.51 12.43
CA TYR A 31 0.71 -4.30 11.52
C TYR A 31 1.74 -5.43 11.57
N ALA A 32 2.08 -5.93 12.76
CA ALA A 32 2.96 -7.08 12.92
C ALA A 32 2.38 -8.32 12.22
N LEU A 33 1.07 -8.54 12.33
CA LEU A 33 0.40 -9.64 11.64
C LEU A 33 0.44 -9.47 10.11
N LEU A 34 0.15 -8.27 9.60
CA LEU A 34 0.21 -7.99 8.16
C LEU A 34 1.62 -8.16 7.60
N ALA A 35 2.62 -7.61 8.29
CA ALA A 35 4.03 -7.77 7.93
C ALA A 35 4.45 -9.26 7.96
N GLY A 36 4.06 -9.99 9.02
CA GLY A 36 4.31 -11.42 9.14
C GLY A 36 3.64 -12.22 8.01
N THR A 37 2.42 -11.86 7.63
CA THR A 37 1.68 -12.49 6.51
C THR A 37 2.39 -12.24 5.19
N PHE A 38 2.86 -11.01 4.95
CA PHE A 38 3.62 -10.68 3.75
C PHE A 38 4.94 -11.46 3.69
N VAL A 39 5.75 -11.42 4.75
CA VAL A 39 7.05 -12.09 4.81
C VAL A 39 6.90 -13.62 4.69
N SER A 40 5.93 -14.21 5.39
CA SER A 40 5.66 -15.64 5.29
C SER A 40 5.18 -16.04 3.89
N GLY A 41 4.31 -15.25 3.26
CA GLY A 41 3.87 -15.46 1.88
C GLY A 41 5.03 -15.41 0.89
N VAL A 42 5.89 -14.38 0.97
CA VAL A 42 7.09 -14.26 0.13
C VAL A 42 8.04 -15.43 0.36
N THR A 43 8.27 -15.81 1.62
CA THR A 43 9.16 -16.93 1.97
C THR A 43 8.62 -18.25 1.42
N LEU A 44 7.33 -18.53 1.61
CA LEU A 44 6.68 -19.74 1.11
C LEU A 44 6.72 -19.78 -0.43
N PHE A 45 6.45 -18.66 -1.08
CA PHE A 45 6.55 -18.54 -2.54
C PHE A 45 7.99 -18.81 -3.01
N ALA A 46 8.98 -18.18 -2.39
CA ALA A 46 10.39 -18.37 -2.74
C ALA A 46 10.82 -19.85 -2.57
N LEU A 47 10.40 -20.49 -1.48
CA LEU A 47 10.66 -21.92 -1.26
C LEU A 47 9.96 -22.80 -2.30
N ALA A 48 8.70 -22.50 -2.63
CA ALA A 48 7.97 -23.24 -3.66
C ALA A 48 8.59 -23.05 -5.05
N ALA A 49 8.99 -21.82 -5.41
CA ALA A 49 9.67 -21.51 -6.66
C ALA A 49 11.02 -22.25 -6.78
N ARG A 50 11.81 -22.27 -5.70
CA ARG A 50 13.06 -23.04 -5.62
C ARG A 50 12.80 -24.54 -5.81
N ARG A 51 11.80 -25.11 -5.14
CA ARG A 51 11.44 -26.53 -5.26
C ARG A 51 10.95 -26.90 -6.66
N ARG A 52 10.25 -25.98 -7.34
CA ARG A 52 9.78 -26.16 -8.73
C ARG A 52 10.85 -25.90 -9.78
N GLY A 53 12.08 -25.56 -9.38
CA GLY A 53 13.18 -25.28 -10.31
C GLY A 53 12.96 -24.04 -11.17
N VAL A 54 12.19 -23.06 -10.68
CA VAL A 54 11.94 -21.81 -11.39
C VAL A 54 13.28 -21.11 -11.66
N ARG A 55 13.60 -20.93 -12.94
CA ARG A 55 14.78 -20.17 -13.38
C ARG A 55 14.45 -18.69 -13.27
N LEU A 56 15.20 -17.98 -12.44
CA LEU A 56 15.10 -16.52 -12.38
C LEU A 56 15.66 -15.93 -13.69
N PRO A 57 15.04 -14.85 -14.22
CA PRO A 57 15.60 -14.15 -15.37
C PRO A 57 16.98 -13.55 -15.02
N ASP A 58 17.97 -13.71 -15.90
CA ASP A 58 19.32 -13.15 -15.69
C ASP A 58 19.32 -11.62 -15.72
N ARG A 59 18.36 -11.02 -16.43
CA ARG A 59 18.16 -9.57 -16.52
C ARG A 59 16.67 -9.25 -16.64
N VAL A 60 16.25 -8.19 -15.97
CA VAL A 60 14.92 -7.60 -16.18
C VAL A 60 15.07 -6.49 -17.21
N PRO A 61 14.45 -6.60 -18.40
CA PRO A 61 14.56 -5.55 -19.40
C PRO A 61 13.89 -4.25 -18.89
N PRO A 62 14.41 -3.06 -19.22
CA PRO A 62 13.90 -1.78 -18.70
C PRO A 62 12.41 -1.55 -18.95
N LEU A 63 11.90 -2.03 -20.10
CA LEU A 63 10.48 -1.94 -20.44
C LEU A 63 9.60 -2.76 -19.48
N ASP A 64 10.04 -3.96 -19.09
CA ASP A 64 9.30 -4.79 -18.14
C ASP A 64 9.28 -4.15 -16.76
N LEU A 65 10.38 -3.50 -16.35
CA LEU A 65 10.42 -2.72 -15.12
C LEU A 65 9.46 -1.52 -15.16
N ALA A 66 9.39 -0.81 -16.28
CA ALA A 66 8.45 0.29 -16.48
C ALA A 66 7.00 -0.20 -16.44
N LEU A 67 6.69 -1.32 -17.11
CA LEU A 67 5.35 -1.93 -17.09
C LEU A 67 4.97 -2.45 -15.71
N LEU A 68 5.90 -3.10 -15.00
CA LEU A 68 5.69 -3.53 -13.61
C LEU A 68 5.43 -2.34 -12.70
N GLY A 69 6.17 -1.23 -12.87
CA GLY A 69 5.97 0.01 -12.13
C GLY A 69 4.59 0.62 -12.38
N ALA A 70 4.22 0.80 -13.65
CA ALA A 70 2.90 1.32 -14.05
C ALA A 70 1.76 0.41 -13.56
N ALA A 71 1.91 -0.90 -13.71
CA ALA A 71 0.95 -1.88 -13.22
C ALA A 71 0.80 -1.84 -11.69
N THR A 72 1.92 -1.76 -10.95
CA THR A 72 1.92 -1.64 -9.49
C THR A 72 1.19 -0.37 -9.05
N PHE A 73 1.47 0.76 -9.71
CA PHE A 73 0.80 2.03 -9.47
C PHE A 73 -0.71 1.95 -9.72
N LYS A 74 -1.13 1.37 -10.85
CA LYS A 74 -2.56 1.24 -11.17
C LYS A 74 -3.25 0.31 -10.19
N VAL A 75 -2.68 -0.85 -9.89
CA VAL A 75 -3.27 -1.82 -8.94
C VAL A 75 -3.39 -1.21 -7.54
N SER A 76 -2.37 -0.51 -7.06
CA SER A 76 -2.45 0.12 -5.73
C SER A 76 -3.57 1.15 -5.67
N ARG A 77 -3.68 2.04 -6.67
CA ARG A 77 -4.78 3.01 -6.74
C ARG A 77 -6.14 2.36 -6.94
N LEU A 78 -6.23 1.29 -7.74
CA LEU A 78 -7.49 0.56 -7.92
C LEU A 78 -7.98 0.01 -6.57
N LEU A 79 -7.09 -0.58 -5.79
CA LEU A 79 -7.44 -1.12 -4.48
C LEU A 79 -7.80 -0.02 -3.47
N THR A 80 -7.07 1.10 -3.47
CA THR A 80 -7.20 2.10 -2.39
C THR A 80 -8.09 3.29 -2.72
N LYS A 81 -8.42 3.54 -3.99
CA LYS A 81 -9.11 4.77 -4.43
C LYS A 81 -10.29 4.52 -5.36
N ASP A 82 -10.40 3.38 -6.03
CA ASP A 82 -11.46 3.16 -7.04
C ASP A 82 -12.87 2.93 -6.45
N LYS A 83 -13.88 3.62 -6.98
CA LYS A 83 -15.29 3.44 -6.54
C LYS A 83 -15.76 1.99 -6.66
N ILE A 84 -15.34 1.26 -7.69
CA ILE A 84 -15.75 -0.13 -7.94
C ILE A 84 -15.22 -1.03 -6.84
N THR A 85 -14.05 -0.80 -6.27
CA THR A 85 -13.49 -1.62 -5.18
C THR A 85 -14.05 -1.26 -3.80
N SER A 86 -15.01 -0.34 -3.72
CA SER A 86 -15.58 0.10 -2.44
C SER A 86 -16.27 -1.02 -1.65
N PHE A 87 -16.77 -2.07 -2.31
CA PHE A 87 -17.34 -3.23 -1.61
C PHE A 87 -16.29 -3.97 -0.76
N VAL A 88 -15.03 -4.02 -1.20
CA VAL A 88 -13.92 -4.63 -0.44
C VAL A 88 -13.54 -3.75 0.76
N ARG A 89 -13.63 -2.42 0.60
CA ARG A 89 -13.23 -1.43 1.60
C ARG A 89 -14.31 -1.14 2.64
N ALA A 90 -15.59 -1.21 2.27
CA ALA A 90 -16.74 -0.95 3.13
C ALA A 90 -16.68 -1.59 4.53
N PRO A 91 -16.23 -2.85 4.71
CA PRO A 91 -16.09 -3.42 6.05
C PRO A 91 -14.95 -2.81 6.88
N PHE A 92 -13.90 -2.26 6.27
CA PHE A 92 -12.69 -1.78 6.94
C PHE A 92 -12.52 -0.26 6.94
N THR A 93 -13.33 0.47 6.16
CA THR A 93 -13.21 1.91 5.99
C THR A 93 -14.57 2.62 6.12
N ARG A 94 -14.52 3.92 6.38
CA ARG A 94 -15.67 4.83 6.33
C ARG A 94 -15.41 5.86 5.24
N ARG A 95 -16.35 5.99 4.31
CA ARG A 95 -16.26 6.99 3.24
C ARG A 95 -16.32 8.39 3.82
N GLU A 96 -15.31 9.19 3.51
CA GLU A 96 -15.21 10.58 3.97
C GLU A 96 -15.54 11.56 2.84
N ARG A 97 -14.97 11.35 1.65
CA ARG A 97 -15.17 12.25 0.51
C ARG A 97 -15.11 11.52 -0.82
N ASP A 98 -16.04 11.85 -1.71
CA ASP A 98 -15.92 11.55 -3.13
C ASP A 98 -15.03 12.62 -3.78
N ASP A 99 -13.95 12.19 -4.43
CA ASP A 99 -13.06 13.11 -5.13
C ASP A 99 -13.49 13.29 -6.60
N LYS A 100 -12.92 14.31 -7.26
CA LYS A 100 -13.13 14.50 -8.70
C LYS A 100 -12.50 13.33 -9.49
N ALA A 101 -13.11 12.99 -10.63
CA ALA A 101 -12.73 11.85 -11.48
C ALA A 101 -12.93 10.44 -10.87
N GLY A 102 -13.97 10.25 -10.05
CA GLY A 102 -14.43 8.90 -9.67
C GLY A 102 -13.57 8.18 -8.63
N GLN A 103 -12.61 8.87 -7.99
CA GLN A 103 -11.86 8.35 -6.85
C GLN A 103 -12.60 8.61 -5.53
N VAL A 104 -12.36 7.76 -4.54
CA VAL A 104 -12.93 7.86 -3.18
C VAL A 104 -11.81 7.95 -2.17
N THR A 105 -11.94 8.90 -1.24
CA THR A 105 -11.12 8.93 -0.04
C THR A 105 -11.94 8.37 1.12
N ASP A 106 -11.51 7.20 1.61
CA ASP A 106 -12.04 6.60 2.81
C ASP A 106 -11.02 6.73 3.95
N GLN A 107 -11.52 6.77 5.18
CA GLN A 107 -10.71 6.62 6.39
C GLN A 107 -10.83 5.22 6.96
N PRO A 108 -9.75 4.66 7.53
CA PRO A 108 -9.78 3.38 8.21
C PRO A 108 -10.71 3.46 9.44
N ARG A 109 -11.38 2.35 9.78
CA ARG A 109 -12.31 2.31 10.92
C ARG A 109 -12.06 1.09 11.81
N GLY A 110 -12.60 1.15 13.03
CA GLY A 110 -12.52 0.07 14.00
C GLY A 110 -11.23 0.10 14.81
N THR A 111 -10.84 -1.06 15.35
CA THR A 111 -9.66 -1.21 16.21
C THR A 111 -8.88 -2.47 15.82
N GLY A 112 -7.63 -2.57 16.28
CA GLY A 112 -6.79 -3.76 16.09
C GLY A 112 -6.60 -4.12 14.62
N LEU A 113 -6.88 -5.38 14.27
CA LEU A 113 -6.67 -5.88 12.91
C LEU A 113 -7.58 -5.21 11.86
N GLN A 114 -8.82 -4.86 12.23
CA GLN A 114 -9.73 -4.18 11.31
C GLN A 114 -9.17 -2.82 10.91
N LEU A 115 -8.62 -2.09 11.89
CA LEU A 115 -7.97 -0.80 11.66
C LEU A 115 -6.72 -0.96 10.78
N ALA A 116 -5.87 -1.94 11.09
CA ALA A 116 -4.66 -2.21 10.32
C ALA A 116 -4.94 -2.58 8.84
N ILE A 117 -5.97 -3.41 8.59
CA ILE A 117 -6.42 -3.72 7.22
C ILE A 117 -6.99 -2.46 6.57
N GLY A 118 -7.75 -1.65 7.31
CA GLY A 118 -8.22 -0.36 6.86
C GLY A 118 -7.07 0.53 6.40
N ASP A 119 -6.02 0.69 7.21
CA ASP A 119 -4.83 1.48 6.91
C ASP A 119 -4.15 1.01 5.62
N LEU A 120 -3.99 -0.31 5.45
CA LEU A 120 -3.46 -0.91 4.23
C LEU A 120 -4.34 -0.58 3.00
N LEU A 121 -5.66 -0.68 3.14
CA LEU A 121 -6.62 -0.45 2.05
C LEU A 121 -6.87 1.04 1.77
N THR A 122 -6.47 1.95 2.65
CA THR A 122 -6.53 3.40 2.40
C THR A 122 -5.18 3.98 1.97
N CYS A 123 -4.08 3.29 2.24
CA CYS A 123 -2.72 3.75 1.91
C CYS A 123 -2.21 3.15 0.59
N PRO A 124 -2.11 3.94 -0.50
CA PRO A 124 -1.63 3.45 -1.80
C PRO A 124 -0.17 2.97 -1.78
N PHE A 125 0.66 3.49 -0.86
CA PHE A 125 2.04 3.04 -0.69
C PHE A 125 2.12 1.68 0.00
N CYS A 126 1.27 1.42 0.98
CA CYS A 126 1.21 0.10 1.60
C CYS A 126 0.68 -0.93 0.60
N ALA A 127 -0.41 -0.60 -0.12
CA ALA A 127 -0.97 -1.48 -1.15
C ALA A 127 0.00 -1.74 -2.32
N SER A 128 0.86 -0.78 -2.68
CA SER A 128 1.84 -0.96 -3.76
C SER A 128 2.88 -2.03 -3.43
N ALA A 129 3.29 -2.18 -2.17
CA ALA A 129 4.22 -3.24 -1.76
C ALA A 129 3.62 -4.64 -1.98
N TRP A 130 2.34 -4.83 -1.64
CA TRP A 130 1.61 -6.08 -1.88
C TRP A 130 1.38 -6.35 -3.37
N ALA A 131 1.03 -5.32 -4.12
CA ALA A 131 0.86 -5.40 -5.57
C ALA A 131 2.17 -5.79 -6.27
N ALA A 132 3.28 -5.11 -5.94
CA ALA A 132 4.60 -5.40 -6.47
C ALA A 132 5.04 -6.83 -6.16
N GLY A 133 4.89 -7.28 -4.90
CA GLY A 133 5.22 -8.65 -4.51
C GLY A 133 4.44 -9.69 -5.32
N THR A 134 3.15 -9.47 -5.52
CA THR A 134 2.28 -10.37 -6.30
C THR A 134 2.66 -10.38 -7.78
N LEU A 135 2.90 -9.21 -8.37
CA LEU A 135 3.30 -9.10 -9.78
C LEU A 135 4.68 -9.71 -10.03
N VAL A 136 5.65 -9.51 -9.14
CA VAL A 136 6.97 -10.13 -9.24
C VAL A 136 6.88 -11.64 -9.09
N ALA A 137 6.11 -12.13 -8.12
CA ALA A 137 5.85 -13.57 -7.97
C ALA A 137 5.24 -14.15 -9.25
N GLY A 138 4.22 -13.51 -9.81
CA GLY A 138 3.63 -13.88 -11.10
C GLY A 138 4.65 -13.87 -12.24
N TYR A 139 5.48 -12.82 -12.31
CA TYR A 139 6.49 -12.65 -13.35
C TYR A 139 7.52 -13.79 -13.35
N THR A 140 7.89 -14.28 -12.15
CA THR A 140 8.79 -15.44 -12.03
C THR A 140 8.11 -16.77 -12.38
N ALA A 141 6.83 -16.95 -12.04
CA ALA A 141 6.13 -18.22 -12.26
C ALA A 141 5.54 -18.36 -13.68
N ALA A 142 5.06 -17.27 -14.28
CA ALA A 142 4.37 -17.23 -15.56
C ALA A 142 4.66 -15.92 -16.31
N PRO A 143 5.91 -15.71 -16.78
CA PRO A 143 6.37 -14.41 -17.30
C PRO A 143 5.53 -13.87 -18.46
N ARG A 144 5.07 -14.73 -19.38
CA ARG A 144 4.25 -14.31 -20.52
C ARG A 144 2.89 -13.76 -20.11
N ALA A 145 2.21 -14.44 -19.19
CA ALA A 145 0.92 -14.01 -18.68
C ALA A 145 1.06 -12.71 -17.88
N THR A 146 2.07 -12.63 -17.01
CA THR A 146 2.31 -11.41 -16.22
C THR A 146 2.70 -10.22 -17.07
N ARG A 147 3.52 -10.40 -18.13
CA ARG A 147 3.81 -9.33 -19.09
C ARG A 147 2.55 -8.80 -19.75
N LEU A 148 1.63 -9.68 -20.17
CA LEU A 148 0.35 -9.27 -20.77
C LEU A 148 -0.50 -8.47 -19.77
N VAL A 149 -0.60 -8.93 -18.53
CA VAL A 149 -1.32 -8.22 -17.46
C VAL A 149 -0.68 -6.84 -17.20
N CYS A 150 0.64 -6.77 -17.08
CA CYS A 150 1.34 -5.51 -16.84
C CYS A 150 1.19 -4.55 -18.03
N ALA A 151 1.23 -5.05 -19.27
CA ALA A 151 0.97 -4.27 -20.47
C ALA A 151 -0.45 -3.70 -20.48
N GLY A 152 -1.46 -4.51 -20.15
CA GLY A 152 -2.86 -4.06 -20.06
C GLY A 152 -3.06 -2.98 -18.99
N LEU A 153 -2.50 -3.19 -17.79
CA LEU A 153 -2.55 -2.20 -16.70
C LEU A 153 -1.78 -0.92 -17.05
N GLY A 154 -0.65 -1.05 -17.74
CA GLY A 154 0.12 0.09 -18.26
C GLY A 154 -0.68 0.89 -19.29
N ALA A 155 -1.38 0.22 -20.20
CA ALA A 155 -2.26 0.88 -21.17
C ALA A 155 -3.41 1.65 -20.48
N ILE A 156 -4.02 1.06 -19.44
CA ILE A 156 -5.03 1.75 -18.63
C ILE A 156 -4.43 2.99 -17.94
N THR A 157 -3.22 2.87 -17.38
CA THR A 157 -2.54 4.00 -16.73
C THR A 157 -2.30 5.15 -17.71
N MET A 158 -1.92 4.83 -18.94
CA MET A 158 -1.76 5.83 -20.00
C MET A 158 -3.11 6.47 -20.37
N ALA A 159 -4.17 5.66 -20.49
CA ALA A 159 -5.51 6.16 -20.78
C ALA A 159 -6.02 7.12 -19.69
N ASP A 160 -5.85 6.77 -18.41
CA ASP A 160 -6.18 7.64 -17.28
C ASP A 160 -5.42 8.97 -17.38
N PHE A 161 -4.12 8.92 -17.67
CA PHE A 161 -3.30 10.13 -17.81
C PHE A 161 -3.80 11.04 -18.93
N LEU A 162 -4.18 10.48 -20.08
CA LEU A 162 -4.79 11.23 -21.18
C LEU A 162 -6.13 11.87 -20.77
N GLN A 163 -6.98 11.14 -20.03
CA GLN A 163 -8.24 11.67 -19.53
C GLN A 163 -8.00 12.84 -18.55
N TYR A 164 -7.05 12.71 -17.64
CA TYR A 164 -6.67 13.81 -16.73
C TYR A 164 -6.14 15.02 -17.50
N ALA A 165 -5.27 14.81 -18.48
CA ALA A 165 -4.76 15.89 -19.32
C ALA A 165 -5.89 16.61 -20.08
N TYR A 166 -6.84 15.86 -20.65
CA TYR A 166 -7.99 16.44 -21.36
C TYR A 166 -8.85 17.31 -20.43
N THR A 167 -9.23 16.78 -19.26
CA THR A 167 -10.04 17.55 -18.29
C THR A 167 -9.30 18.79 -17.78
N TRP A 168 -7.97 18.75 -17.70
CA TRP A 168 -7.15 19.91 -17.35
C TRP A 168 -7.18 20.96 -18.46
N THR A 169 -7.11 20.56 -19.73
CA THR A 169 -7.20 21.48 -20.87
C THR A 169 -8.57 22.15 -21.00
N GLU A 170 -9.67 21.42 -20.79
CA GLU A 170 -11.03 22.01 -20.80
C GLU A 170 -11.18 23.10 -19.74
N GLN A 171 -10.70 22.85 -18.52
CA GLN A 171 -10.75 23.84 -17.43
C GLN A 171 -9.95 25.12 -17.68
N HIS A 172 -8.94 25.07 -18.57
CA HIS A 172 -8.17 26.25 -18.97
C HIS A 172 -8.76 26.95 -20.19
N ALA A 173 -9.52 26.24 -21.03
CA ALA A 173 -10.22 26.82 -22.17
C ALA A 173 -11.50 27.57 -21.79
N GLU A 174 -12.14 27.18 -20.67
CA GLU A 174 -13.36 27.82 -20.14
C GLU A 174 -13.09 29.03 -19.21
N LYS A 175 -11.82 29.36 -18.94
CA LYS A 175 -11.41 30.53 -18.13
C LYS A 175 -10.94 31.68 -19.01
#